data_AF-A0A1I4MFF3-F1
#
_entry.id   AF-A0A1I4MFF3-F1
#
_cell.length_a   1.000
_cell.length_b   1.000
_cell.length_c   1.000
_cell.angle_alpha   90.00
_cell.angle_beta   90.00
_cell.angle_gamma   90.00
#
_symmetry.space_group_name_H-M   'P 1'
#
loop_
_entity.id
_entity.type
_entity.pdbx_description
1 polymer ?
#
loop_
_entity_poly.entity_id
_entity_poly.type
_entity_poly.pdbx_seq_one_letter_code
_entity_poly.pdbx_strand_id
1 'polypeptide(L)'
;MAEKVQTRQVDAMGRVVIPKDIRDDLTLPEQPLALQYEANRQAVLVFKAVETDEEEEHKVLDEQGRLLIPAEVRRQFDWNQGDKIEIQSEQKGVLLQGEGAHCAVCESRESLVKIRGRFLCRSCMEDAGAAWSERWQDVLQEVAGDYIGYSEKAVSSADMEEIHQARVKGRRLRTLLEFLGLDEDHKLFERLDDAHKRLGRLRERDVFVEVVEERAAKAESGEEAAVFHEAAEVVRQKREKEKEKLAKNLPKVINAKFQQHWDRFCVSELPHLVRTLDLPKRLEEFEETFQEKKETYHKTAAEKGKASKAALKALHDVRIEAKRLRYTYGYAAVIYSTGYAAESKAYKKYQRRFGDINDKRDLLKKLEDSEKKMDVSQEQIENVKERLKRELESDAEAVEL
;
A
#
# COMPACT_ATOMS: atom_id res chain seq x y z
N MET A 1 -13.55 27.12 40.16
CA MET A 1 -12.44 27.99 40.59
C MET A 1 -11.39 27.89 39.50
N ALA A 2 -10.91 29.02 38.96
CA ALA A 2 -9.92 28.98 37.88
C ALA A 2 -8.62 28.34 38.39
N GLU A 3 -8.11 27.34 37.68
CA GLU A 3 -6.80 26.73 37.95
C GLU A 3 -5.73 27.81 37.85
N LYS A 4 -5.08 28.13 38.98
CA LYS A 4 -3.96 29.09 38.98
C LYS A 4 -2.72 28.39 38.45
N VAL A 5 -2.44 28.58 37.16
CA VAL A 5 -1.17 28.16 36.56
C VAL A 5 -0.11 29.20 36.89
N GLN A 6 1.00 28.77 37.48
CA GLN A 6 2.17 29.63 37.73
C GLN A 6 3.44 29.01 37.18
N THR A 7 4.29 29.81 36.56
CA THR A 7 5.55 29.34 35.96
C THR A 7 6.75 29.68 36.86
N ARG A 8 7.67 28.73 37.04
CA ARG A 8 8.93 28.89 37.78
C ARG A 8 10.08 28.24 37.04
N GLN A 9 11.30 28.71 37.26
CA GLN A 9 12.49 28.15 36.61
C GLN A 9 13.16 27.11 37.50
N VAL A 10 13.74 26.09 36.86
CA VAL A 10 14.65 25.14 37.52
C VAL A 10 15.95 25.86 37.86
N ASP A 11 16.35 25.85 39.14
CA ASP A 11 17.60 26.47 39.59
C ASP A 11 18.85 25.63 39.27
N ALA A 12 20.04 26.16 39.55
CA ALA A 12 21.31 25.48 39.31
C ALA A 12 21.48 24.15 40.07
N MET A 13 20.68 23.92 41.12
CA MET A 13 20.68 22.69 41.92
C MET A 13 19.56 21.72 41.49
N GLY A 14 18.76 22.06 40.47
CA GLY A 14 17.64 21.23 40.03
C GLY A 14 16.38 21.37 40.89
N ARG A 15 16.22 22.50 41.59
CA ARG A 15 15.05 22.77 42.44
C ARG A 15 14.06 23.72 41.77
N VAL A 16 12.79 23.59 42.12
CA VAL A 16 11.68 24.44 41.63
C VAL A 16 10.92 25.03 42.83
N VAL A 17 10.65 26.34 42.83
CA VAL A 17 9.90 27.00 43.90
C VAL A 17 8.41 26.64 43.78
N ILE A 18 7.79 26.08 44.81
CA ILE A 18 6.33 25.98 44.86
C ILE A 18 5.76 27.32 45.37
N PRO A 19 4.88 28.00 44.60
CA PRO A 19 4.30 29.28 44.99
C PRO A 19 3.65 29.24 46.37
N LYS A 20 3.80 30.34 47.13
CA LYS A 20 3.31 30.41 48.51
C LYS A 20 1.80 30.19 48.61
N ASP A 21 1.01 30.75 47.69
CA ASP A 21 -0.44 30.55 47.67
C ASP A 21 -0.83 29.07 47.45
N ILE A 22 -0.15 28.36 46.55
CA ILE A 22 -0.36 26.92 46.34
C ILE A 22 0.07 26.10 47.58
N ARG A 23 1.17 26.49 48.24
CA ARG A 23 1.65 25.84 49.47
C ARG A 23 0.69 26.00 50.63
N ASP A 24 0.17 27.21 50.82
CA ASP A 24 -0.75 27.57 51.89
C ASP A 24 -2.11 26.87 51.67
N ASP A 25 -2.63 26.89 50.44
CA ASP A 25 -3.89 26.24 50.05
C ASP A 25 -3.88 24.72 50.30
N LEU A 26 -2.73 24.07 50.05
CA LEU A 26 -2.58 22.62 50.19
C LEU A 26 -1.92 22.19 51.51
N THR A 27 -1.58 23.12 52.42
CA THR A 27 -0.85 22.83 53.69
C THR A 27 0.37 21.91 53.49
N LEU A 28 1.14 22.14 52.42
CA LEU A 28 2.36 21.38 52.07
C LEU A 28 3.63 21.66 52.91
N PRO A 29 3.85 22.84 53.52
CA PRO A 29 5.16 23.18 54.10
C PRO A 29 5.56 22.42 55.37
N GLU A 30 4.64 21.68 56.02
CA GLU A 30 4.88 21.07 57.34
C GLU A 30 4.96 19.53 57.33
N GLN A 31 4.96 18.89 56.14
CA GLN A 31 4.82 17.44 56.02
C GLN A 31 5.77 16.85 54.96
N PRO A 32 6.18 15.57 55.09
CA PRO A 32 6.89 14.86 54.03
C PRO A 32 6.04 14.82 52.75
N LEU A 33 6.67 15.08 51.61
CA LEU A 33 6.05 15.04 50.29
C LEU A 33 6.48 13.79 49.54
N ALA A 34 5.55 13.19 48.81
CA ALA A 34 5.80 12.12 47.85
C ALA A 34 5.75 12.68 46.42
N LEU A 35 6.55 12.09 45.53
CA LEU A 35 6.59 12.43 44.11
C LEU A 35 6.13 11.23 43.29
N GLN A 36 5.05 11.42 42.52
CA GLN A 36 4.61 10.45 41.52
C GLN A 36 4.95 10.97 40.12
N TYR A 37 5.60 10.12 39.33
CA TYR A 37 6.03 10.47 37.98
C TYR A 37 5.00 10.00 36.95
N GLU A 38 4.41 10.94 36.22
CA GLU A 38 3.42 10.65 35.18
C GLU A 38 4.06 10.81 33.81
N ALA A 39 4.71 9.75 33.32
CA ALA A 39 5.38 9.76 32.02
C ALA A 39 4.43 10.18 30.86
N ASN A 40 3.17 9.76 30.92
CA ASN A 40 2.13 10.10 29.94
C ASN A 40 1.75 11.59 29.95
N ARG A 41 1.99 12.32 31.04
CA ARG A 41 1.72 13.76 31.13
C ARG A 41 3.02 14.57 31.12
N GLN A 42 4.18 13.91 31.10
CA GLN A 42 5.49 14.56 31.27
C GLN A 42 5.50 15.45 32.52
N ALA A 43 4.92 14.92 33.60
CA ALA A 43 4.63 15.69 34.81
C ALA A 43 5.07 14.94 36.07
N VAL A 44 5.32 15.72 37.11
CA VAL A 44 5.56 15.25 38.47
C VAL A 44 4.39 15.71 39.33
N LEU A 45 3.61 14.78 39.85
CA LEU A 45 2.58 15.06 40.85
C LEU A 45 3.23 15.02 42.24
N VAL A 46 3.10 16.13 42.96
CA VAL A 46 3.62 16.31 44.32
C VAL A 46 2.44 16.29 45.27
N PHE A 47 2.43 15.36 46.22
CA PHE A 47 1.35 15.23 47.20
C PHE A 47 1.91 14.95 48.59
N LYS A 48 1.05 15.03 49.61
CA LYS A 48 1.42 14.72 50.98
C LYS A 48 1.68 13.23 51.12
N ALA A 49 2.83 12.86 51.67
CA ALA A 49 3.12 11.46 51.97
C ALA A 49 2.18 10.97 53.08
N VAL A 50 1.67 9.75 52.94
CA VAL A 50 0.89 9.07 53.97
C VAL A 50 1.88 8.25 54.81
N GLU A 51 1.80 8.32 56.15
CA GLU A 51 2.75 7.72 57.10
C GLU A 51 2.88 6.18 57.03
N THR A 52 2.19 5.49 56.12
CA THR A 52 2.06 4.03 56.10
C THR A 52 2.96 3.28 55.11
N ASP A 53 3.65 3.96 54.20
CA ASP A 53 4.49 3.30 53.18
C ASP A 53 5.99 3.52 53.44
N GLU A 54 6.63 2.55 54.10
CA GLU A 54 8.06 2.57 54.51
C GLU A 54 9.05 2.57 53.32
N GLU A 55 8.57 2.42 52.07
CA GLU A 55 9.39 2.33 50.85
C GLU A 55 9.42 3.63 50.00
N GLU A 56 8.62 4.67 50.31
CA GLU A 56 8.58 5.90 49.51
C GLU A 56 9.64 6.94 49.92
N GLU A 57 10.45 7.41 48.96
CA GLU A 57 11.47 8.42 49.20
C GLU A 57 10.84 9.81 49.44
N HIS A 58 10.67 10.20 50.70
CA HIS A 58 10.08 11.48 51.07
C HIS A 58 10.97 12.69 50.73
N LYS A 59 10.35 13.77 50.24
CA LYS A 59 11.00 15.06 49.97
C LYS A 59 10.44 16.15 50.89
N VAL A 60 11.26 17.14 51.21
CA VAL A 60 10.87 18.29 52.03
C VAL A 60 11.17 19.57 51.26
N LEU A 61 10.32 20.58 51.42
CA LEU A 61 10.56 21.92 50.88
C LEU A 61 11.60 22.64 51.74
N ASP A 62 12.51 23.38 51.13
CA ASP A 62 13.44 24.21 51.90
C ASP A 62 12.77 25.47 52.49
N GLU A 63 13.52 26.26 53.26
CA GLU A 63 13.06 27.52 53.88
C GLU A 63 12.48 28.53 52.88
N GLN A 64 12.83 28.40 51.60
CA GLN A 64 12.37 29.27 50.51
C GLN A 64 11.20 28.67 49.74
N GLY A 65 10.75 27.46 50.10
CA GLY A 65 9.68 26.71 49.44
C GLY A 65 10.10 26.00 48.16
N ARG A 66 11.40 25.70 47.99
CA ARG A 66 11.92 24.99 46.82
C ARG A 66 11.86 23.47 47.03
N LEU A 67 11.37 22.76 46.02
CA LEU A 67 11.36 21.31 45.93
C LEU A 67 12.54 20.83 45.06
N LEU A 68 13.33 19.87 45.56
CA LEU A 68 14.38 19.23 44.77
C LEU A 68 13.79 18.17 43.85
N ILE A 69 13.98 18.33 42.53
CA ILE A 69 13.58 17.32 41.55
C ILE A 69 14.77 16.37 41.32
N PRO A 70 14.60 15.05 41.55
CA PRO A 70 15.67 14.06 41.36
C PRO A 70 16.30 14.16 39.96
N ALA A 71 17.62 13.93 39.89
CA ALA A 71 18.36 14.06 38.63
C ALA A 71 17.86 13.07 37.55
N GLU A 72 17.37 11.90 37.93
CA GLU A 72 16.77 10.92 37.01
C GLU A 72 15.52 11.48 36.33
N VAL A 73 14.60 12.05 37.11
CA VAL A 73 13.37 12.67 36.62
C VAL A 73 13.66 13.86 35.73
N ARG A 74 14.62 14.71 36.11
CA ARG A 74 15.06 15.85 35.28
C ARG A 74 15.62 15.40 33.93
N ARG A 75 16.40 14.32 33.89
CA ARG A 75 16.87 13.74 32.62
C ARG A 75 15.73 13.14 31.80
N GLN A 76 14.79 12.46 32.45
CA GLN A 76 13.65 11.84 31.79
C GLN A 76 12.72 12.87 31.13
N PHE A 77 12.42 13.97 31.83
CA PHE A 77 11.54 15.04 31.33
C PHE A 77 12.28 16.18 30.65
N ASP A 78 13.60 16.07 30.50
CA ASP A 78 14.46 17.08 29.86
C ASP A 78 14.33 18.47 30.53
N TRP A 79 14.32 18.47 31.88
CA TRP A 79 14.23 19.67 32.71
C TRP A 79 15.64 20.12 33.15
N ASN A 80 16.20 21.04 32.39
CA ASN A 80 17.51 21.62 32.57
C ASN A 80 17.46 22.94 33.36
N GLN A 81 18.62 23.42 33.81
CA GLN A 81 18.72 24.69 34.51
C GLN A 81 18.16 25.83 33.62
N GLY A 82 17.27 26.65 34.18
CA GLY A 82 16.62 27.75 33.48
C GLY A 82 15.32 27.37 32.77
N ASP A 83 15.03 26.06 32.61
CA ASP A 83 13.78 25.61 32.02
C ASP A 83 12.61 25.99 32.90
N LYS A 84 11.50 26.34 32.24
CA LYS A 84 10.29 26.80 32.87
C LYS A 84 9.34 25.64 33.14
N ILE A 85 8.98 25.50 34.40
CA ILE A 85 8.03 24.52 34.91
C ILE A 85 6.77 25.27 35.31
N GLU A 86 5.67 24.88 34.69
CA GLU A 86 4.34 25.27 35.12
C GLU A 86 3.90 24.44 36.31
N ILE A 87 3.27 25.13 37.25
CA ILE A 87 2.85 24.62 38.54
C ILE A 87 1.36 24.86 38.63
N GLN A 88 0.60 23.78 38.77
CA GLN A 88 -0.86 23.79 38.79
C GLN A 88 -1.35 23.03 40.03
N SER A 89 -2.42 23.52 40.65
CA SER A 89 -3.07 22.80 41.75
C SER A 89 -4.03 21.75 41.19
N GLU A 90 -3.92 20.51 41.66
CA GLU A 90 -4.83 19.41 41.37
C GLU A 90 -5.52 18.92 42.65
N GLN A 91 -6.60 18.15 42.51
CA GLN A 91 -7.39 17.64 43.65
C GLN A 91 -6.55 16.88 44.69
N LYS A 92 -5.46 16.25 44.28
CA LYS A 92 -4.60 15.41 45.13
C LYS A 92 -3.27 16.05 45.51
N GLY A 93 -2.93 17.23 44.97
CA GLY A 93 -1.61 17.82 45.17
C GLY A 93 -1.26 18.92 44.17
N VAL A 94 0.02 19.01 43.81
CA VAL A 94 0.57 19.99 42.86
C VAL A 94 1.14 19.27 41.66
N LEU A 95 0.67 19.60 40.47
CA LEU A 95 1.23 19.12 39.22
C LEU A 95 2.33 20.06 38.75
N LEU A 96 3.52 19.50 38.52
CA LEU A 96 4.64 20.17 37.90
C LEU A 96 4.81 19.64 36.47
N GLN A 97 4.75 20.53 35.47
CA GLN A 97 4.88 20.16 34.07
C GLN A 97 5.74 21.20 33.33
N GLY A 98 6.57 20.78 32.38
CA GLY A 98 7.35 21.74 31.57
C GLY A 98 6.43 22.63 30.73
N GLU A 99 6.75 23.92 30.58
CA GLU A 99 5.97 24.90 29.77
C GLU A 99 5.73 24.40 28.32
N GLY A 100 6.69 23.65 27.75
CA GLY A 100 6.60 23.07 26.42
C GLY A 100 5.95 21.67 26.34
N ALA A 101 5.47 21.10 27.44
CA ALA A 101 4.91 19.75 27.47
C ALA A 101 3.42 19.75 27.09
N HIS A 102 3.14 20.08 25.84
CA HIS A 102 1.80 20.05 25.25
C HIS A 102 1.84 19.47 23.83
N CYS A 103 0.74 18.90 23.39
CA CYS A 103 0.59 18.37 22.03
C CYS A 103 0.79 19.50 21.01
N ALA A 104 1.69 19.30 20.04
CA ALA A 104 1.97 20.28 19.00
C ALA A 104 0.82 20.53 18.01
N VAL A 105 -0.29 19.79 18.11
CA VAL A 105 -1.45 19.89 17.21
C VAL A 105 -2.67 20.48 17.93
N CYS A 106 -3.03 19.96 19.10
CA CYS A 106 -4.25 20.34 19.83
C CYS A 106 -4.00 20.96 21.22
N GLU A 107 -2.73 21.18 21.59
CA GLU A 107 -2.31 21.76 22.88
C GLU A 107 -2.69 20.95 24.13
N SER A 108 -3.24 19.74 23.97
CA SER A 108 -3.52 18.82 25.09
C SER A 108 -2.25 18.53 25.91
N ARG A 109 -2.42 18.35 27.22
CA ARG A 109 -1.34 18.06 28.18
C ARG A 109 -1.34 16.60 28.66
N GLU A 110 -2.19 15.77 28.04
CA GLU A 110 -2.40 14.39 28.43
C GLU A 110 -1.96 13.40 27.34
N SER A 111 -1.53 12.21 27.78
CA SER A 111 -1.13 11.10 26.90
C SER A 111 -0.08 11.50 25.85
N LEU A 112 0.91 12.28 26.25
CA LEU A 112 1.97 12.84 25.42
C LEU A 112 3.12 11.85 25.18
N VAL A 113 3.58 11.82 23.93
CA VAL A 113 4.77 11.09 23.50
C VAL A 113 5.72 12.04 22.79
N LYS A 114 7.01 12.03 23.15
CA LYS A 114 8.04 12.88 22.53
C LYS A 114 8.51 12.24 21.22
N ILE A 115 8.31 12.93 20.09
CA ILE A 115 8.75 12.51 18.76
C ILE A 115 9.59 13.65 18.16
N ARG A 116 10.87 13.36 17.86
CA ARG A 116 11.82 14.33 17.25
C ARG A 116 11.83 15.71 17.94
N GLY A 117 11.75 15.71 19.27
CA GLY A 117 11.80 16.94 20.09
C GLY A 117 10.47 17.67 20.29
N ARG A 118 9.35 17.15 19.79
CA ARG A 118 8.00 17.70 20.04
C ARG A 118 7.10 16.66 20.68
N PHE A 119 6.05 17.08 21.37
CA PHE A 119 5.06 16.16 21.94
C PHE A 119 3.83 16.02 21.04
N LEU A 120 3.31 14.80 20.94
CA LEU A 120 2.00 14.50 20.36
C LEU A 120 1.18 13.70 21.38
N CYS A 121 -0.08 14.08 21.55
CA CYS A 121 -1.01 13.30 22.36
C CYS A 121 -1.51 12.08 21.61
N ARG A 122 -2.00 11.09 22.36
CA ARG A 122 -2.62 9.87 21.82
C ARG A 122 -3.73 10.16 20.80
N SER A 123 -4.64 11.09 21.08
CA SER A 123 -5.77 11.38 20.19
C SER A 123 -5.29 11.90 18.83
N CYS A 124 -4.37 12.85 18.79
CA CYS A 124 -3.83 13.37 17.53
C CYS A 124 -3.04 12.31 16.74
N MET A 125 -2.40 11.34 17.42
CA MET A 125 -1.77 10.21 16.73
C MET A 125 -2.81 9.26 16.12
N GLU A 126 -3.92 9.00 16.82
CA GLU A 126 -5.04 8.20 16.32
C GLU A 126 -5.73 8.90 15.13
N ASP A 127 -6.00 10.20 15.23
CA ASP A 127 -6.57 11.02 14.16
C ASP A 127 -5.68 11.04 12.91
N ALA A 128 -4.36 11.19 13.09
CA ALA A 128 -3.40 11.13 12.00
C ALA A 128 -3.42 9.75 11.31
N GLY A 129 -3.48 8.66 12.09
CA GLY A 129 -3.61 7.30 11.56
C GLY A 129 -4.90 7.08 10.78
N ALA A 130 -6.02 7.61 11.29
CA ALA A 130 -7.31 7.57 10.61
C ALA A 130 -7.26 8.35 9.28
N ALA A 131 -6.71 9.56 9.27
CA ALA A 131 -6.58 10.37 8.06
C ALA A 131 -5.70 9.70 6.98
N TRP A 132 -4.61 9.02 7.38
CA TRP A 132 -3.81 8.22 6.45
C TRP A 132 -4.57 7.01 5.90
N SER A 133 -5.37 6.35 6.74
CA SER A 133 -6.20 5.21 6.35
C SER A 133 -7.30 5.63 5.37
N GLU A 134 -7.95 6.77 5.62
CA GLU A 134 -8.97 7.37 4.75
C GLU A 134 -8.40 7.68 3.36
N ARG A 135 -7.20 8.27 3.29
CA ARG A 135 -6.54 8.54 1.99
C ARG A 135 -6.29 7.26 1.17
N TRP A 136 -5.87 6.18 1.83
CA TRP A 136 -5.73 4.87 1.17
C TRP A 136 -7.10 4.32 0.75
N GLN A 137 -8.10 4.44 1.63
CA GLN A 137 -9.45 3.97 1.37
C GLN A 137 -10.05 4.66 0.14
N ASP A 138 -9.90 5.99 -0.01
CA ASP A 138 -10.41 6.74 -1.17
C ASP A 138 -9.87 6.19 -2.49
N VAL A 139 -8.54 6.02 -2.56
CA VAL A 139 -7.86 5.51 -3.76
C VAL A 139 -8.29 4.07 -4.06
N LEU A 140 -8.36 3.22 -3.03
CA LEU A 140 -8.79 1.84 -3.18
C LEU A 140 -10.25 1.73 -3.59
N GLN A 141 -11.12 2.57 -3.03
CA GLN A 141 -12.55 2.60 -3.31
C GLN A 141 -12.82 3.04 -4.75
N GLU A 142 -12.06 4.02 -5.27
CA GLU A 142 -12.14 4.40 -6.70
C GLU A 142 -11.78 3.21 -7.59
N VAL A 143 -10.67 2.53 -7.32
CA VAL A 143 -10.22 1.38 -8.13
C VAL A 143 -11.18 0.20 -8.03
N ALA A 144 -11.70 -0.09 -6.84
CA ALA A 144 -12.65 -1.16 -6.60
C ALA A 144 -14.02 -0.85 -7.22
N GLY A 145 -14.51 0.38 -7.07
CA GLY A 145 -15.76 0.85 -7.68
C GLY A 145 -15.71 0.76 -9.20
N ASP A 146 -14.63 1.26 -9.82
CA ASP A 146 -14.38 1.10 -11.25
C ASP A 146 -14.36 -0.37 -11.65
N TYR A 147 -13.62 -1.20 -10.91
CA TYR A 147 -13.51 -2.62 -11.19
C TYR A 147 -14.87 -3.33 -11.17
N ILE A 148 -15.72 -3.04 -10.17
CA ILE A 148 -17.07 -3.58 -10.06
C ILE A 148 -17.92 -3.08 -11.23
N GLY A 149 -17.94 -1.78 -11.50
CA GLY A 149 -18.73 -1.19 -12.58
C GLY A 149 -18.34 -1.73 -13.96
N TYR A 150 -17.04 -1.85 -14.24
CA TYR A 150 -16.55 -2.48 -15.48
C TYR A 150 -16.87 -3.97 -15.54
N SER A 151 -16.88 -4.68 -14.41
CA SER A 151 -17.27 -6.10 -14.37
C SER A 151 -18.76 -6.30 -14.68
N GLU A 152 -19.62 -5.40 -14.19
CA GLU A 152 -21.05 -5.40 -14.52
C GLU A 152 -21.29 -5.08 -15.99
N LYS A 153 -20.63 -4.05 -16.53
CA LYS A 153 -20.71 -3.70 -17.95
C LYS A 153 -20.17 -4.81 -18.86
N ALA A 154 -19.08 -5.47 -18.48
CA ALA A 154 -18.55 -6.62 -19.19
C ALA A 154 -19.55 -7.78 -19.28
N VAL A 155 -20.44 -7.94 -18.29
CA VAL A 155 -21.52 -8.94 -18.31
C VAL A 155 -22.66 -8.51 -19.21
N SER A 156 -23.03 -7.23 -19.21
CA SER A 156 -24.21 -6.73 -19.94
C SER A 156 -23.93 -6.48 -21.42
N SER A 157 -22.82 -5.83 -21.78
CA SER A 157 -22.47 -5.52 -23.17
C SER A 157 -21.60 -6.61 -23.81
N ALA A 158 -20.79 -7.30 -23.00
CA ALA A 158 -19.65 -8.09 -23.48
C ALA A 158 -18.76 -7.30 -24.46
N ASP A 159 -18.67 -5.98 -24.25
CA ASP A 159 -17.83 -5.10 -25.04
C ASP A 159 -16.34 -5.31 -24.71
N MET A 160 -15.51 -5.22 -25.74
CA MET A 160 -14.07 -5.49 -25.65
C MET A 160 -13.38 -4.52 -24.68
N GLU A 161 -13.75 -3.24 -24.71
CA GLU A 161 -13.12 -2.20 -23.89
C GLU A 161 -13.57 -2.32 -22.43
N GLU A 162 -14.84 -2.62 -22.18
CA GLU A 162 -15.35 -2.86 -20.83
C GLU A 162 -14.63 -4.06 -20.17
N ILE A 163 -14.43 -5.16 -20.91
CA ILE A 163 -13.66 -6.33 -20.44
C ILE A 163 -12.18 -5.93 -20.22
N HIS A 164 -11.60 -5.13 -21.11
CA HIS A 164 -10.23 -4.66 -20.96
C HIS A 164 -10.05 -3.84 -19.68
N GLN A 165 -10.91 -2.86 -19.45
CA GLN A 165 -10.89 -2.00 -18.27
C GLN A 165 -11.13 -2.79 -16.98
N ALA A 166 -12.08 -3.73 -16.96
CA ALA A 166 -12.29 -4.64 -15.83
C ALA A 166 -11.00 -5.40 -15.49
N ARG A 167 -10.29 -5.94 -16.49
CA ARG A 167 -9.01 -6.63 -16.26
C ARG A 167 -7.90 -5.70 -15.79
N VAL A 168 -7.84 -4.47 -16.30
CA VAL A 168 -6.83 -3.49 -15.88
C VAL A 168 -7.05 -3.09 -14.42
N LYS A 169 -8.28 -2.70 -14.06
CA LYS A 169 -8.63 -2.27 -12.70
C LYS A 169 -8.49 -3.43 -11.70
N GLY A 170 -8.91 -4.64 -12.06
CA GLY A 170 -8.73 -5.83 -11.22
C GLY A 170 -7.24 -6.15 -10.92
N ARG A 171 -6.35 -6.02 -11.92
CA ARG A 171 -4.89 -6.20 -11.68
C ARG A 171 -4.32 -5.12 -10.76
N ARG A 172 -4.73 -3.87 -10.94
CA ARG A 172 -4.28 -2.77 -10.08
C ARG A 172 -4.75 -2.98 -8.65
N LEU A 173 -6.02 -3.33 -8.46
CA LEU A 173 -6.59 -3.63 -7.15
C LEU A 173 -5.83 -4.76 -6.46
N ARG A 174 -5.63 -5.89 -7.17
CA ARG A 174 -4.84 -7.02 -6.65
C ARG A 174 -3.43 -6.58 -6.23
N THR A 175 -2.74 -5.82 -7.09
CA THR A 175 -1.37 -5.33 -6.82
C THR A 175 -1.34 -4.43 -5.58
N LEU A 176 -2.34 -3.57 -5.40
CA LEU A 176 -2.40 -2.66 -4.25
C LEU A 176 -2.68 -3.40 -2.94
N LEU A 177 -3.59 -4.37 -2.95
CA LEU A 177 -3.87 -5.22 -1.78
C LEU A 177 -2.62 -6.02 -1.36
N GLU A 178 -1.92 -6.59 -2.33
CA GLU A 178 -0.66 -7.29 -2.09
C GLU A 178 0.43 -6.32 -1.59
N PHE A 179 0.52 -5.13 -2.18
CA PHE A 179 1.47 -4.10 -1.74
C PHE A 179 1.23 -3.69 -0.28
N LEU A 180 -0.03 -3.57 0.15
CA LEU A 180 -0.40 -3.30 1.55
C LEU A 180 -0.08 -4.44 2.51
N GLY A 181 0.28 -5.63 2.01
CA GLY A 181 0.59 -6.79 2.83
C GLY A 181 -0.66 -7.58 3.26
N LEU A 182 -1.73 -7.51 2.47
CA LEU A 182 -2.88 -8.39 2.69
C LEU A 182 -2.45 -9.86 2.49
N ASP A 183 -2.93 -10.74 3.36
CA ASP A 183 -2.61 -12.17 3.34
C ASP A 183 -3.01 -12.82 2.00
N GLU A 184 -2.14 -13.65 1.40
CA GLU A 184 -2.38 -14.30 0.10
C GLU A 184 -3.60 -15.24 0.11
N ASP A 185 -3.97 -15.79 1.28
CA ASP A 185 -5.16 -16.65 1.44
C ASP A 185 -6.46 -15.84 1.65
N HIS A 186 -6.39 -14.50 1.58
CA HIS A 186 -7.54 -13.64 1.80
C HIS A 186 -8.63 -13.83 0.72
N LYS A 187 -9.90 -13.81 1.15
CA LYS A 187 -11.07 -14.06 0.27
C LYS A 187 -11.23 -13.05 -0.87
N LEU A 188 -10.65 -11.87 -0.75
CA LEU A 188 -10.59 -10.91 -1.85
C LEU A 188 -9.69 -11.42 -2.98
N PHE A 189 -8.53 -11.99 -2.69
CA PHE A 189 -7.65 -12.55 -3.73
C PHE A 189 -8.32 -13.72 -4.46
N GLU A 190 -8.92 -14.65 -3.72
CA GLU A 190 -9.68 -15.77 -4.31
C GLU A 190 -10.71 -15.29 -5.35
N ARG A 191 -11.48 -14.25 -5.01
CA ARG A 191 -12.52 -13.70 -5.88
C ARG A 191 -11.95 -12.88 -7.03
N LEU A 192 -10.94 -12.06 -6.77
CA LEU A 192 -10.26 -11.27 -7.81
C LEU A 192 -9.62 -12.19 -8.85
N ASP A 193 -8.99 -13.28 -8.42
CA ASP A 193 -8.31 -14.22 -9.30
C ASP A 193 -9.31 -15.05 -10.13
N ASP A 194 -10.42 -15.52 -9.54
CA ASP A 194 -11.48 -16.20 -10.31
C ASP A 194 -12.14 -15.26 -11.33
N ALA A 195 -12.44 -14.03 -10.93
CA ALA A 195 -12.98 -13.02 -11.84
C ALA A 195 -11.96 -12.68 -12.95
N HIS A 196 -10.68 -12.51 -12.61
CA HIS A 196 -9.62 -12.22 -13.58
C HIS A 196 -9.46 -13.35 -14.60
N LYS A 197 -9.54 -14.60 -14.16
CA LYS A 197 -9.51 -15.79 -15.01
C LYS A 197 -10.68 -15.80 -15.99
N ARG A 198 -11.90 -15.48 -15.54
CA ARG A 198 -13.11 -15.44 -16.39
C ARG A 198 -13.03 -14.33 -17.43
N LEU A 199 -12.70 -13.11 -17.00
CA LEU A 199 -12.50 -11.96 -17.91
C LEU A 199 -11.36 -12.21 -18.89
N GLY A 200 -10.30 -12.89 -18.44
CA GLY A 200 -9.13 -13.25 -19.25
C GLY A 200 -9.47 -14.09 -20.46
N ARG A 201 -10.38 -15.06 -20.32
CA ARG A 201 -10.80 -15.93 -21.42
C ARG A 201 -11.41 -15.15 -22.58
N LEU A 202 -12.21 -14.10 -22.33
CA LEU A 202 -12.72 -13.26 -23.42
C LEU A 202 -11.62 -12.33 -23.94
N ARG A 203 -10.98 -11.54 -23.08
CA ARG A 203 -10.00 -10.54 -23.51
C ARG A 203 -8.89 -11.12 -24.37
N GLU A 204 -8.39 -12.30 -24.01
CA GLU A 204 -7.35 -12.96 -24.81
C GLU A 204 -7.87 -13.29 -26.22
N ARG A 205 -9.13 -13.71 -26.36
CA ARG A 205 -9.75 -14.01 -27.67
C ARG A 205 -10.00 -12.71 -28.44
N ASP A 206 -10.50 -11.67 -27.78
CA ASP A 206 -10.73 -10.37 -28.39
C ASP A 206 -9.41 -9.80 -28.98
N VAL A 207 -8.33 -9.81 -28.20
CA VAL A 207 -6.99 -9.38 -28.66
C VAL A 207 -6.49 -10.24 -29.82
N PHE A 208 -6.70 -11.56 -29.75
CA PHE A 208 -6.28 -12.44 -30.84
C PHE A 208 -6.99 -12.10 -32.15
N VAL A 209 -8.31 -11.96 -32.09
CA VAL A 209 -9.17 -11.65 -33.24
C VAL A 209 -8.76 -10.31 -33.87
N GLU A 210 -8.58 -9.27 -33.05
CA GLU A 210 -8.09 -7.95 -33.50
C GLU A 210 -6.74 -8.06 -34.23
N VAL A 211 -5.78 -8.79 -33.66
CA VAL A 211 -4.44 -8.96 -34.26
C VAL A 211 -4.47 -9.73 -35.57
N VAL A 212 -5.23 -10.83 -35.66
CA VAL A 212 -5.28 -11.62 -36.91
C VAL A 212 -6.03 -10.88 -38.00
N GLU A 213 -7.07 -10.11 -37.67
CA GLU A 213 -7.79 -9.28 -38.65
C GLU A 213 -6.90 -8.15 -39.19
N GLU A 214 -6.15 -7.47 -38.32
CA GLU A 214 -5.18 -6.46 -38.74
C GLU A 214 -4.11 -7.07 -39.66
N ARG A 215 -3.63 -8.28 -39.35
CA ARG A 215 -2.67 -9.00 -40.21
C ARG A 215 -3.28 -9.46 -41.51
N ALA A 216 -4.53 -9.94 -41.51
CA ALA A 216 -5.24 -10.33 -42.73
C ALA A 216 -5.39 -9.14 -43.70
N ALA A 217 -5.71 -7.95 -43.17
CA ALA A 217 -5.82 -6.73 -43.95
C ALA A 217 -4.48 -6.26 -44.56
N LYS A 218 -3.35 -6.69 -43.99
CA LYS A 218 -1.99 -6.36 -44.46
C LYS A 218 -1.28 -7.52 -45.14
N ALA A 219 -1.97 -8.64 -45.36
CA ALA A 219 -1.37 -9.85 -45.93
C ALA A 219 -0.94 -9.62 -47.38
N GLU A 220 0.22 -10.16 -47.74
CA GLU A 220 0.78 -10.01 -49.11
C GLU A 220 0.15 -11.00 -50.10
N SER A 221 -0.46 -12.07 -49.60
CA SER A 221 -1.10 -13.11 -50.42
C SER A 221 -2.51 -13.43 -49.92
N GLY A 222 -3.39 -13.84 -50.85
CA GLY A 222 -4.75 -14.26 -50.52
C GLY A 222 -4.78 -15.52 -49.66
N GLU A 223 -3.80 -16.41 -49.81
CA GLU A 223 -3.66 -17.61 -48.99
C GLU A 223 -3.36 -17.29 -47.53
N GLU A 224 -2.50 -16.30 -47.30
CA GLU A 224 -2.18 -15.82 -45.96
C GLU A 224 -3.37 -15.13 -45.29
N ALA A 225 -4.05 -14.25 -46.03
CA ALA A 225 -5.26 -13.61 -45.55
C ALA A 225 -6.31 -14.67 -45.16
N ALA A 226 -6.46 -15.73 -45.95
CA ALA A 226 -7.38 -16.82 -45.67
C ALA A 226 -7.06 -17.55 -44.35
N VAL A 227 -5.79 -17.84 -44.07
CA VAL A 227 -5.36 -18.44 -42.79
C VAL A 227 -5.77 -17.57 -41.61
N PHE A 228 -5.54 -16.25 -41.68
CA PHE A 228 -5.89 -15.35 -40.59
C PHE A 228 -7.40 -15.17 -40.41
N HIS A 229 -8.15 -15.06 -41.50
CA HIS A 229 -9.61 -14.98 -41.46
C HIS A 229 -10.23 -16.24 -40.84
N GLU A 230 -9.75 -17.41 -41.23
CA GLU A 230 -10.25 -18.68 -40.73
C GLU A 230 -9.90 -18.87 -39.24
N ALA A 231 -8.70 -18.45 -38.83
CA ALA A 231 -8.33 -18.42 -37.41
C ALA A 231 -9.24 -17.47 -36.61
N ALA A 232 -9.60 -16.30 -37.16
CA ALA A 232 -10.53 -15.36 -36.54
C ALA A 232 -11.91 -15.99 -36.34
N GLU A 233 -12.46 -16.64 -37.37
CA GLU A 233 -13.76 -17.31 -37.31
C GLU A 233 -13.80 -18.40 -36.23
N VAL A 234 -12.81 -19.29 -36.20
CA VAL A 234 -12.72 -20.35 -35.16
C VAL A 234 -12.70 -19.75 -33.76
N VAL A 235 -11.99 -18.63 -33.56
CA VAL A 235 -11.88 -17.98 -32.24
C VAL A 235 -13.13 -17.19 -31.89
N ARG A 236 -13.80 -16.51 -32.84
CA ARG A 236 -15.09 -15.83 -32.65
C ARG A 236 -16.16 -16.80 -32.16
N GLN A 237 -16.25 -18.00 -32.74
CA GLN A 237 -17.18 -19.03 -32.27
C GLN A 237 -16.87 -19.49 -30.83
N LYS A 238 -15.59 -19.65 -30.48
CA LYS A 238 -15.17 -19.97 -29.10
C LYS A 238 -15.47 -18.80 -28.14
N ARG A 239 -15.40 -17.55 -28.62
CA ARG A 239 -15.65 -16.34 -27.83
C ARG A 239 -17.11 -16.23 -27.41
N GLU A 240 -18.07 -16.52 -28.29
CA GLU A 240 -19.50 -16.49 -27.94
C GLU A 240 -19.84 -17.49 -26.82
N LYS A 241 -19.25 -18.69 -26.85
CA LYS A 241 -19.40 -19.68 -25.76
C LYS A 241 -18.81 -19.19 -24.43
N GLU A 242 -17.69 -18.47 -24.45
CA GLU A 242 -17.12 -17.91 -23.23
C GLU A 242 -17.91 -16.69 -22.74
N LYS A 243 -18.51 -15.89 -23.64
CA LYS A 243 -19.42 -14.80 -23.28
C LYS A 243 -20.60 -15.28 -22.46
N GLU A 244 -21.27 -16.35 -22.89
CA GLU A 244 -22.37 -16.97 -22.12
C GLU A 244 -21.89 -17.44 -20.74
N LYS A 245 -20.70 -18.04 -20.66
CA LYS A 245 -20.10 -18.47 -19.39
C LYS A 245 -19.74 -17.29 -18.49
N LEU A 246 -19.27 -16.17 -19.05
CA LEU A 246 -18.95 -14.96 -18.31
C LEU A 246 -20.23 -14.39 -17.68
N ALA A 247 -21.28 -14.21 -18.49
CA ALA A 247 -22.57 -13.69 -18.03
C ALA A 247 -23.19 -14.56 -16.92
N LYS A 248 -23.07 -15.88 -17.02
CA LYS A 248 -23.58 -16.80 -15.99
C LYS A 248 -22.76 -16.81 -14.69
N ASN A 249 -21.46 -16.59 -14.76
CA ASN A 249 -20.57 -16.91 -13.64
C ASN A 249 -19.86 -15.71 -13.01
N LEU A 250 -19.55 -14.64 -13.73
CA LEU A 250 -18.93 -13.46 -13.13
C LEU A 250 -19.80 -12.84 -12.03
N PRO A 251 -21.14 -12.73 -12.19
CA PRO A 251 -22.03 -12.25 -11.12
C PRO A 251 -22.11 -13.16 -9.89
N LYS A 252 -21.53 -14.37 -9.93
CA LYS A 252 -21.41 -15.25 -8.76
C LYS A 252 -20.14 -14.97 -7.96
N VAL A 253 -19.16 -14.31 -8.58
CA VAL A 253 -17.86 -14.00 -8.01
C VAL A 253 -17.85 -12.56 -7.50
N ILE A 254 -18.22 -11.62 -8.37
CA ILE A 254 -18.37 -10.20 -8.03
C ILE A 254 -19.85 -9.99 -7.72
N ASN A 255 -20.17 -10.04 -6.42
CA ASN A 255 -21.53 -9.97 -5.90
C ASN A 255 -21.55 -9.33 -4.51
N ALA A 256 -22.72 -9.30 -3.87
CA ALA A 256 -22.88 -8.77 -2.52
C ALA A 256 -21.89 -9.35 -1.49
N LYS A 257 -21.48 -10.62 -1.62
CA LYS A 257 -20.46 -11.19 -0.72
C LYS A 257 -19.06 -10.64 -1.00
N PHE A 258 -18.71 -10.35 -2.26
CA PHE A 258 -17.48 -9.62 -2.57
C PHE A 258 -17.49 -8.25 -1.91
N GLN A 259 -18.62 -7.51 -2.02
CA GLN A 259 -18.78 -6.21 -1.37
C GLN A 259 -18.65 -6.32 0.15
N GLN A 260 -19.25 -7.33 0.79
CA GLN A 260 -19.09 -7.55 2.23
C GLN A 260 -17.63 -7.82 2.64
N HIS A 261 -16.89 -8.61 1.87
CA HIS A 261 -15.46 -8.82 2.12
C HIS A 261 -14.66 -7.53 1.93
N TRP A 262 -15.03 -6.71 0.94
CA TRP A 262 -14.42 -5.42 0.68
C TRP A 262 -14.66 -4.43 1.83
N ASP A 263 -15.91 -4.28 2.25
CA ASP A 263 -16.29 -3.38 3.34
C ASP A 263 -15.61 -3.80 4.66
N ARG A 264 -15.55 -5.11 4.93
CA ARG A 264 -14.82 -5.63 6.11
C ARG A 264 -13.33 -5.29 6.04
N PHE A 265 -12.71 -5.49 4.88
CA PHE A 265 -11.31 -5.14 4.67
C PHE A 265 -11.06 -3.66 4.95
N CYS A 266 -11.88 -2.76 4.38
CA CYS A 266 -11.73 -1.31 4.58
C CYS A 266 -11.88 -0.90 6.05
N VAL A 267 -12.84 -1.48 6.78
CA VAL A 267 -13.11 -1.09 8.19
C VAL A 267 -12.13 -1.74 9.17
N SER A 268 -11.77 -3.00 8.97
CA SER A 268 -11.11 -3.82 10.00
C SER A 268 -9.63 -4.09 9.72
N GLU A 269 -9.23 -4.16 8.45
CA GLU A 269 -7.90 -4.67 8.05
C GLU A 269 -7.02 -3.53 7.54
N LEU A 270 -7.57 -2.66 6.68
CA LEU A 270 -6.86 -1.54 6.07
C LEU A 270 -6.20 -0.59 7.09
N PRO A 271 -6.85 -0.15 8.18
CA PRO A 271 -6.21 0.78 9.12
C PRO A 271 -4.95 0.19 9.77
N HIS A 272 -4.97 -1.12 10.05
CA HIS A 272 -3.81 -1.80 10.60
C HIS A 272 -2.66 -1.89 9.59
N LEU A 273 -2.96 -2.31 8.36
CA LEU A 273 -1.97 -2.46 7.29
C LEU A 273 -1.30 -1.12 6.95
N VAL A 274 -2.08 -0.05 6.82
CA VAL A 274 -1.57 1.30 6.55
C VAL A 274 -0.68 1.79 7.69
N ARG A 275 -1.09 1.58 8.95
CA ARG A 275 -0.31 1.99 10.12
C ARG A 275 1.06 1.32 10.20
N THR A 276 1.18 0.07 9.73
CA THR A 276 2.44 -0.69 9.75
C THR A 276 3.24 -0.62 8.45
N LEU A 277 2.73 0.08 7.43
CA LEU A 277 3.38 0.16 6.12
C LEU A 277 4.65 1.00 6.18
N ASP A 278 5.80 0.34 6.06
CA ASP A 278 7.07 0.99 5.75
C ASP A 278 7.18 1.14 4.22
N LEU A 279 6.76 2.31 3.71
CA LEU A 279 6.66 2.57 2.28
C LEU A 279 8.00 2.38 1.53
N PRO A 280 9.13 2.99 1.95
CA PRO A 280 10.42 2.76 1.29
C PRO A 280 10.82 1.28 1.23
N LYS A 281 10.73 0.58 2.36
CA LYS A 281 11.09 -0.84 2.43
C LYS A 281 10.20 -1.69 1.53
N ARG A 282 8.88 -1.43 1.52
CA ARG A 282 7.93 -2.20 0.70
C ARG A 282 8.15 -1.98 -0.80
N LEU A 283 8.57 -0.77 -1.21
CA LEU A 283 8.95 -0.50 -2.59
C LEU A 283 10.24 -1.24 -2.96
N GLU A 284 11.25 -1.22 -2.08
CA GLU A 284 12.52 -1.94 -2.27
C GLU A 284 12.28 -3.45 -2.49
N GLU A 285 11.42 -4.10 -1.69
CA GLU A 285 11.06 -5.52 -1.84
C GLU A 285 10.49 -5.85 -3.24
N PHE A 286 9.65 -4.96 -3.79
CA PHE A 286 9.11 -5.13 -5.15
C PHE A 286 10.18 -4.90 -6.22
N GLU A 287 11.13 -4.00 -5.99
CA GLU A 287 12.26 -3.75 -6.91
C GLU A 287 13.25 -4.91 -6.92
N GLU A 288 13.57 -5.47 -5.76
CA GLU A 288 14.36 -6.69 -5.63
C GLU A 288 13.74 -7.84 -6.41
N THR A 289 12.42 -8.08 -6.21
CA THR A 289 11.68 -9.10 -6.98
C THR A 289 11.81 -8.88 -8.48
N PHE A 290 11.74 -7.63 -8.95
CA PHE A 290 11.93 -7.30 -10.36
C PHE A 290 13.35 -7.60 -10.85
N GLN A 291 14.39 -7.29 -10.07
CA GLN A 291 15.77 -7.63 -10.41
C GLN A 291 15.97 -9.15 -10.49
N GLU A 292 15.42 -9.92 -9.54
CA GLU A 292 15.48 -11.38 -9.57
C GLU A 292 14.84 -11.96 -10.85
N LYS A 293 13.70 -11.41 -11.30
CA LYS A 293 13.10 -11.82 -12.58
C LYS A 293 14.00 -11.49 -13.77
N LYS A 294 14.67 -10.34 -13.75
CA LYS A 294 15.63 -9.96 -14.81
C LYS A 294 16.81 -10.93 -14.85
N GLU A 295 17.41 -11.23 -13.72
CA GLU A 295 18.52 -12.19 -13.62
C GLU A 295 18.11 -13.57 -14.11
N THR A 296 16.92 -14.03 -13.72
CA THR A 296 16.34 -15.29 -14.20
C THR A 296 16.21 -15.30 -15.73
N TYR A 297 15.76 -14.19 -16.33
CA TYR A 297 15.70 -14.04 -17.79
C TYR A 297 17.10 -14.08 -18.42
N HIS A 298 18.06 -13.30 -17.93
CA HIS A 298 19.41 -13.26 -18.49
C HIS A 298 20.09 -14.64 -18.45
N LYS A 299 19.99 -15.34 -17.31
CA LYS A 299 20.50 -16.71 -17.17
C LYS A 299 19.85 -17.66 -18.17
N THR A 300 18.53 -17.67 -18.24
CA THR A 300 17.78 -18.56 -19.12
C THR A 300 18.07 -18.27 -20.60
N ALA A 301 18.17 -16.99 -20.97
CA ALA A 301 18.47 -16.56 -22.31
C ALA A 301 19.91 -16.93 -22.73
N ALA A 302 20.88 -16.85 -21.82
CA ALA A 302 22.26 -17.26 -22.07
C ALA A 302 22.37 -18.78 -22.26
N GLU A 303 21.65 -19.57 -21.46
CA GLU A 303 21.71 -21.04 -21.52
C GLU A 303 20.94 -21.64 -22.70
N LYS A 304 19.77 -21.06 -23.06
CA LYS A 304 18.80 -21.68 -23.99
C LYS A 304 18.50 -20.84 -25.23
N GLY A 305 19.07 -19.64 -25.33
CA GLY A 305 18.74 -18.66 -26.36
C GLY A 305 17.53 -17.78 -26.00
N LYS A 306 17.58 -16.52 -26.45
CA LYS A 306 16.56 -15.48 -26.16
C LYS A 306 15.16 -15.84 -26.69
N ALA A 307 15.07 -16.53 -27.83
CA ALA A 307 13.81 -16.95 -28.43
C ALA A 307 13.22 -18.24 -27.85
N SER A 308 13.92 -18.90 -26.91
CA SER A 308 13.43 -20.15 -26.32
C SER A 308 12.14 -19.94 -25.52
N LYS A 309 11.26 -20.95 -25.50
CA LYS A 309 10.01 -20.92 -24.72
C LYS A 309 10.24 -20.58 -23.24
N ALA A 310 11.36 -21.05 -22.67
CA ALA A 310 11.73 -20.75 -21.28
C ALA A 310 12.15 -19.28 -21.11
N ALA A 311 12.99 -18.75 -21.99
CA ALA A 311 13.40 -17.35 -21.94
C ALA A 311 12.22 -16.39 -22.17
N LEU A 312 11.34 -16.69 -23.14
CA LEU A 312 10.12 -15.91 -23.38
C LEU A 312 9.13 -15.94 -22.21
N LYS A 313 9.10 -17.04 -21.42
CA LYS A 313 8.33 -17.09 -20.18
C LYS A 313 8.98 -16.20 -19.11
N ALA A 314 10.29 -16.31 -18.89
CA ALA A 314 11.00 -15.47 -17.93
C ALA A 314 10.88 -13.97 -18.29
N LEU A 315 10.94 -13.62 -19.58
CA LEU A 315 10.72 -12.26 -20.06
C LEU A 315 9.29 -11.76 -19.78
N HIS A 316 8.30 -12.65 -19.89
CA HIS A 316 6.93 -12.32 -19.51
C HIS A 316 6.81 -12.04 -18.00
N ASP A 317 7.51 -12.81 -17.17
CA ASP A 317 7.53 -12.60 -15.72
C ASP A 317 8.16 -11.22 -15.38
N VAL A 318 9.24 -10.83 -16.06
CA VAL A 318 9.82 -9.46 -15.96
C VAL A 318 8.79 -8.39 -16.32
N ARG A 319 8.00 -8.59 -17.39
CA ARG A 319 6.95 -7.65 -17.81
C ARG A 319 5.83 -7.55 -16.77
N ILE A 320 5.46 -8.65 -16.11
CA ILE A 320 4.46 -8.66 -15.03
C ILE A 320 4.95 -7.81 -13.87
N GLU A 321 6.16 -8.04 -13.39
CA GLU A 321 6.73 -7.28 -12.26
C GLU A 321 6.93 -5.80 -12.60
N ALA A 322 7.37 -5.46 -13.83
CA ALA A 322 7.42 -4.07 -14.27
C ALA A 322 6.05 -3.38 -14.26
N LYS A 323 4.96 -4.10 -14.58
CA LYS A 323 3.60 -3.54 -14.49
C LYS A 323 3.21 -3.32 -13.03
N ARG A 324 3.55 -4.25 -12.14
CA ARG A 324 3.28 -4.13 -10.70
C ARG A 324 3.98 -2.90 -10.13
N LEU A 325 5.29 -2.75 -10.37
CA LEU A 325 6.07 -1.58 -9.97
C LEU A 325 5.53 -0.28 -10.55
N ARG A 326 5.14 -0.27 -11.83
CA ARG A 326 4.50 0.90 -12.43
C ARG A 326 3.22 1.31 -11.67
N TYR A 327 2.39 0.34 -11.27
CA TYR A 327 1.16 0.61 -10.53
C TYR A 327 1.47 1.08 -9.11
N THR A 328 2.34 0.39 -8.37
CA THR A 328 2.68 0.76 -6.99
C THR A 328 3.26 2.16 -6.92
N TYR A 329 4.25 2.49 -7.75
CA TYR A 329 4.79 3.86 -7.84
C TYR A 329 3.74 4.88 -8.30
N GLY A 330 2.87 4.50 -9.23
CA GLY A 330 1.81 5.37 -9.73
C GLY A 330 0.82 5.76 -8.61
N TYR A 331 0.43 4.82 -7.77
CA TYR A 331 -0.47 5.08 -6.64
C TYR A 331 0.25 5.70 -5.44
N ALA A 332 1.51 5.34 -5.18
CA ALA A 332 2.35 6.04 -4.20
C ALA A 332 2.49 7.52 -4.55
N ALA A 333 2.56 7.85 -5.85
CA ALA A 333 2.59 9.24 -6.30
C ALA A 333 1.32 10.03 -5.97
N VAL A 334 0.16 9.35 -6.01
CA VAL A 334 -1.15 9.93 -5.68
C VAL A 334 -1.33 10.09 -4.17
N ILE A 335 -0.90 9.10 -3.39
CA ILE A 335 -1.17 9.04 -1.93
C ILE A 335 -0.18 9.88 -1.12
N TYR A 336 1.11 9.87 -1.50
CA TYR A 336 2.18 10.43 -0.68
C TYR A 336 2.76 11.71 -1.28
N SER A 337 3.35 11.65 -2.47
CA SER A 337 3.94 12.81 -3.14
C SER A 337 4.25 12.54 -4.61
N THR A 338 4.31 13.60 -5.42
CA THR A 338 4.63 13.49 -6.86
C THR A 338 6.04 12.98 -7.17
N GLY A 339 6.92 12.85 -6.16
CA GLY A 339 8.27 12.31 -6.33
C GLY A 339 8.28 10.96 -7.04
N TYR A 340 7.34 10.07 -6.70
CA TYR A 340 7.21 8.71 -7.23
C TYR A 340 6.74 8.60 -8.70
N ALA A 341 6.35 9.73 -9.32
CA ALA A 341 5.83 9.72 -10.69
C ALA A 341 6.92 9.41 -11.72
N ALA A 342 8.17 9.78 -11.45
CA ALA A 342 9.30 9.53 -12.34
C ALA A 342 9.61 8.03 -12.45
N GLU A 343 9.55 7.32 -11.33
CA GLU A 343 9.78 5.89 -11.17
C GLU A 343 8.68 5.11 -11.89
N SER A 344 7.41 5.47 -11.68
CA SER A 344 6.29 4.87 -12.43
C SER A 344 6.49 5.01 -13.94
N LYS A 345 6.98 6.17 -14.41
CA LYS A 345 7.28 6.41 -15.83
C LYS A 345 8.47 5.56 -16.30
N ALA A 346 9.49 5.36 -15.48
CA ALA A 346 10.66 4.53 -15.79
C ALA A 346 10.27 3.08 -16.11
N TYR A 347 9.29 2.51 -15.39
CA TYR A 347 8.81 1.14 -15.65
C TYR A 347 7.88 1.03 -16.87
N LYS A 348 7.36 2.14 -17.41
CA LYS A 348 6.53 2.14 -18.62
C LYS A 348 7.29 1.64 -19.86
N LYS A 349 8.62 1.81 -19.89
CA LYS A 349 9.47 1.39 -21.04
C LYS A 349 9.42 -0.12 -21.30
N TYR A 350 9.24 -0.93 -20.25
CA TYR A 350 9.17 -2.39 -20.35
C TYR A 350 7.83 -2.90 -20.90
N GLN A 351 6.88 -2.03 -21.23
CA GLN A 351 5.55 -2.44 -21.69
C GLN A 351 5.41 -2.66 -23.19
N ARG A 352 5.97 -1.77 -24.03
CA ARG A 352 5.77 -1.83 -25.49
C ARG A 352 6.49 -3.04 -26.07
N ARG A 353 7.83 -3.06 -25.97
CA ARG A 353 8.67 -4.10 -26.59
C ARG A 353 8.35 -5.51 -26.09
N PHE A 354 8.21 -5.70 -24.77
CA PHE A 354 7.85 -7.02 -24.22
C PHE A 354 6.36 -7.32 -24.38
N GLY A 355 5.56 -6.29 -24.66
CA GLY A 355 4.20 -6.41 -25.17
C GLY A 355 4.18 -7.19 -26.46
N ASP A 356 4.83 -6.62 -27.47
CA ASP A 356 4.81 -7.14 -28.84
C ASP A 356 5.35 -8.58 -28.90
N ILE A 357 6.44 -8.88 -28.18
CA ILE A 357 7.02 -10.24 -28.11
C ILE A 357 6.04 -11.23 -27.48
N ASN A 358 5.43 -10.86 -26.36
CA ASN A 358 4.46 -11.72 -25.69
C ASN A 358 3.22 -11.95 -26.57
N ASP A 359 2.76 -10.91 -27.23
CA ASP A 359 1.55 -10.96 -28.04
C ASP A 359 1.79 -11.81 -29.31
N LYS A 360 2.98 -11.74 -29.93
CA LYS A 360 3.41 -12.67 -31.00
C LYS A 360 3.50 -14.13 -30.52
N ARG A 361 4.06 -14.37 -29.33
CA ARG A 361 4.11 -15.72 -28.73
C ARG A 361 2.70 -16.28 -28.50
N ASP A 362 1.80 -15.45 -27.97
CA ASP A 362 0.43 -15.85 -27.68
C ASP A 362 -0.39 -16.04 -28.98
N LEU A 363 -0.11 -15.26 -30.03
CA LEU A 363 -0.64 -15.43 -31.38
C LEU A 363 -0.26 -16.80 -31.96
N LEU A 364 1.03 -17.15 -31.97
CA LEU A 364 1.53 -18.45 -32.44
C LEU A 364 0.84 -19.61 -31.74
N LYS A 365 0.81 -19.57 -30.40
CA LYS A 365 0.17 -20.60 -29.59
C LYS A 365 -1.31 -20.78 -29.91
N LYS A 366 -2.04 -19.67 -30.12
CA LYS A 366 -3.48 -19.74 -30.43
C LYS A 366 -3.80 -20.20 -31.84
N LEU A 367 -2.90 -19.90 -32.78
CA LEU A 367 -2.97 -20.43 -34.14
C LEU A 367 -2.79 -21.95 -34.11
N GLU A 368 -1.79 -22.46 -33.37
CA GLU A 368 -1.60 -23.89 -33.11
C GLU A 368 -2.85 -24.53 -32.46
N ASP A 369 -3.45 -23.90 -31.44
CA ASP A 369 -4.65 -24.40 -30.76
C ASP A 369 -5.92 -24.41 -31.65
N SER A 370 -5.86 -23.76 -32.82
CA SER A 370 -7.00 -23.59 -33.73
C SER A 370 -6.82 -24.29 -35.08
N GLU A 371 -5.59 -24.65 -35.47
CA GLU A 371 -5.22 -25.22 -36.77
C GLU A 371 -6.12 -26.39 -37.22
N LYS A 372 -6.50 -27.27 -36.28
CA LYS A 372 -7.31 -28.47 -36.57
C LYS A 372 -8.78 -28.19 -36.92
N LYS A 373 -9.24 -26.96 -36.69
CA LYS A 373 -10.63 -26.53 -36.92
C LYS A 373 -10.76 -25.54 -38.06
N MET A 374 -9.65 -25.22 -38.72
CA MET A 374 -9.57 -24.23 -39.78
C MET A 374 -9.77 -24.93 -41.13
N ASP A 375 -10.63 -24.38 -42.00
CA ASP A 375 -10.85 -24.81 -43.37
C ASP A 375 -9.81 -24.23 -44.36
N VAL A 376 -8.52 -24.44 -44.07
CA VAL A 376 -7.38 -24.07 -44.93
C VAL A 376 -6.34 -25.19 -44.92
N SER A 377 -5.48 -25.24 -45.95
CA SER A 377 -4.48 -26.32 -46.04
C SER A 377 -3.44 -26.24 -44.92
N GLN A 378 -2.95 -27.40 -44.46
CA GLN A 378 -1.91 -27.46 -43.42
C GLN A 378 -0.61 -26.78 -43.87
N GLU A 379 -0.29 -26.85 -45.16
CA GLU A 379 0.89 -26.18 -45.73
C GLU A 379 0.80 -24.64 -45.59
N GLN A 380 -0.37 -24.07 -45.86
CA GLN A 380 -0.60 -22.62 -45.68
C GLN A 380 -0.46 -22.21 -44.21
N ILE A 381 -1.00 -23.00 -43.28
CA ILE A 381 -0.89 -22.73 -41.84
C ILE A 381 0.57 -22.77 -41.40
N GLU A 382 1.33 -23.79 -41.80
CA GLU A 382 2.75 -23.91 -41.44
C GLU A 382 3.59 -22.78 -42.02
N ASN A 383 3.34 -22.35 -43.26
CA ASN A 383 4.03 -21.20 -43.86
C ASN A 383 3.83 -19.91 -43.03
N VAL A 384 2.60 -19.64 -42.60
CA VAL A 384 2.29 -18.48 -41.73
C VAL A 384 2.97 -18.62 -40.36
N LYS A 385 2.94 -19.81 -39.76
CA LYS A 385 3.59 -20.09 -38.47
C LYS A 385 5.10 -19.88 -38.54
N GLU A 386 5.77 -20.38 -39.57
CA GLU A 386 7.22 -20.21 -39.74
C GLU A 386 7.61 -18.74 -39.89
N ARG A 387 6.83 -17.94 -40.63
CA ARG A 387 7.07 -16.50 -40.71
C ARG A 387 6.92 -15.82 -39.36
N LEU A 388 5.85 -16.12 -38.61
CA LEU A 388 5.61 -15.58 -37.28
C LEU A 388 6.70 -15.99 -36.27
N LYS A 389 7.24 -17.21 -36.37
CA LYS A 389 8.38 -17.66 -35.55
C LYS A 389 9.62 -16.83 -35.83
N ARG A 390 9.96 -16.57 -37.10
CA ARG A 390 11.10 -15.70 -37.48
C ARG A 390 10.94 -14.27 -36.96
N GLU A 391 9.73 -13.70 -37.06
CA GLU A 391 9.43 -12.38 -36.47
C GLU A 391 9.67 -12.37 -34.96
N LEU A 392 9.17 -13.40 -34.26
CA LEU A 392 9.33 -13.53 -32.81
C LEU A 392 10.80 -13.72 -32.42
N GLU A 393 11.56 -14.52 -33.16
CA GLU A 393 13.00 -14.71 -32.97
C GLU A 393 13.75 -13.40 -33.13
N SER A 394 13.53 -12.67 -34.22
CA SER A 394 14.13 -11.35 -34.47
C SER A 394 13.85 -10.37 -33.33
N ASP A 395 12.59 -10.27 -32.88
CA ASP A 395 12.23 -9.36 -31.79
C ASP A 395 12.85 -9.78 -30.46
N ALA A 396 12.88 -11.09 -30.17
CA ALA A 396 13.48 -11.64 -28.98
C ALA A 396 15.00 -11.42 -28.94
N GLU A 397 15.68 -11.58 -30.08
CA GLU A 397 17.12 -11.31 -30.20
C GLU A 397 17.47 -9.86 -29.91
N ALA A 398 16.62 -8.95 -30.38
CA ALA A 398 16.81 -7.53 -30.20
C ALA A 398 16.62 -7.08 -28.73
N VAL A 399 16.00 -7.91 -27.85
CA VAL A 399 15.76 -7.55 -26.44
C VAL A 399 17.07 -7.19 -25.72
N GLU A 400 17.05 -6.00 -25.13
CA GLU A 400 18.05 -5.46 -24.21
C GLU A 400 17.34 -5.12 -22.90
N LEU A 401 17.85 -5.65 -21.78
CA LEU A 401 17.21 -5.59 -20.47
C LEU A 401 18.17 -5.09 -19.39
#